data_AF-A0A8J9ZEY2-F1
#
_entry.id   AF-A0A8J9ZEY2-F1
#
_cell.length_a   1.000
_cell.length_b   1.000
_cell.length_c   1.000
_cell.angle_alpha   90.00
_cell.angle_beta   90.00
_cell.angle_gamma   90.00
#
_symmetry.space_group_name_H-M   'P 1'
#
loop_
_entity.id
_entity.type
_entity.pdbx_description
1 polymer ?
#
loop_
_entity_poly.entity_id
_entity_poly.type
_entity_poly.pdbx_seq_one_letter_code
_entity_poly.pdbx_strand_id
1 'polypeptide(L)'
;MTKTFYDLLPDTAPFRPRRYKSCSVVGNGGILLKSGCGRDIDAADFVFSEDNVERLSNLLTERRGELSVQPLFTPNSVFDKVERFWREQSGYELSEARVSSGLYLVTLALSICQQVTVYGFYPSHVSPWKSYLRYHYYSPYSFFSFKQIGPWGIHDMGRSSPYWKTFTAVM
;
A
#
# COMPACT_ATOMS: atom_id res chain seq x y z
N MET A 1 20.51 18.05 8.79
CA MET A 1 19.97 17.12 9.81
C MET A 1 20.68 17.39 11.13
N THR A 2 19.98 17.27 12.27
CA THR A 2 20.54 17.52 13.62
C THR A 2 21.05 16.21 14.24
N LYS A 3 22.02 16.30 15.16
CA LYS A 3 22.60 15.15 15.88
C LYS A 3 21.52 14.27 16.54
N THR A 4 20.52 14.91 17.14
CA THR A 4 19.36 14.27 17.78
C THR A 4 18.55 13.36 16.83
N PHE A 5 18.51 13.66 15.53
CA PHE A 5 17.82 12.81 14.56
C PHE A 5 18.62 11.55 14.22
N TYR A 6 19.95 11.66 14.14
CA TYR A 6 20.82 10.50 13.87
C TYR A 6 20.75 9.47 15.00
N ASP A 7 20.63 9.92 16.25
CA ASP A 7 20.53 9.06 17.43
C ASP A 7 19.22 8.22 17.45
N LEU A 8 18.23 8.55 16.62
CA LEU A 8 16.97 7.81 16.48
C LEU A 8 17.01 6.77 15.35
N LEU A 9 18.04 6.79 14.50
CA LEU A 9 18.15 5.85 13.39
C LEU A 9 18.69 4.52 13.92
N PRO A 10 18.14 3.38 13.47
CA PRO A 10 18.68 2.09 13.84
C PRO A 10 20.08 1.91 13.23
N ASP A 11 21.02 1.37 14.02
CA ASP A 11 22.40 1.10 13.58
C ASP A 11 22.48 0.10 12.41
N THR A 12 21.42 -0.69 12.23
CA THR A 12 21.30 -1.68 11.15
C THR A 12 19.93 -1.58 10.49
N ALA A 13 19.86 -1.99 9.22
CA ALA A 13 18.58 -2.02 8.51
C ALA A 13 17.60 -2.98 9.23
N PRO A 14 16.41 -2.53 9.66
CA PRO A 14 15.50 -3.29 10.52
C PRO A 14 14.94 -4.57 9.86
N PHE A 15 15.19 -4.77 8.56
CA PHE A 15 14.67 -5.88 7.76
C PHE A 15 15.74 -6.87 7.26
N ARG A 16 17.03 -6.69 7.59
CA ARG A 16 18.07 -7.70 7.28
C ARG A 16 18.46 -8.46 8.56
N PRO A 17 18.58 -9.81 8.55
CA PRO A 17 18.62 -10.72 7.39
C PRO A 17 17.31 -11.48 7.12
N ARG A 18 16.19 -11.13 7.78
CA ARG A 18 14.94 -11.90 7.68
C ARG A 18 14.28 -11.71 6.30
N ARG A 19 14.22 -12.80 5.52
CA ARG A 19 13.30 -12.90 4.39
C ARG A 19 12.03 -13.61 4.83
N TYR A 20 10.88 -12.95 4.69
CA TYR A 20 9.57 -13.55 4.95
C TYR A 20 9.19 -14.48 3.79
N LYS A 21 8.47 -15.58 4.04
CA LYS A 21 8.01 -16.47 2.97
C LYS A 21 6.82 -15.84 2.25
N SER A 22 5.86 -15.32 2.99
CA SER A 22 4.67 -14.66 2.46
C SER A 22 4.44 -13.29 3.07
N CYS A 23 4.07 -12.31 2.23
CA CYS A 23 3.74 -10.97 2.67
C CYS A 23 2.43 -10.49 2.04
N SER A 24 1.58 -9.86 2.85
CA SER A 24 0.39 -9.14 2.40
C SER A 24 0.71 -7.64 2.37
N VAL A 25 0.46 -6.96 1.25
CA VAL A 25 0.52 -5.50 1.16
C VAL A 25 -0.90 -4.97 1.03
N VAL A 26 -1.35 -4.21 2.02
CA VAL A 26 -2.73 -3.75 2.16
C VAL A 26 -2.80 -2.25 1.92
N GLY A 27 -3.35 -1.87 0.77
CA GLY A 27 -3.68 -0.49 0.43
C GLY A 27 -5.03 -0.07 1.01
N ASN A 28 -5.41 1.18 0.74
CA ASN A 28 -6.60 1.77 1.36
C ASN A 28 -7.89 1.65 0.54
N GLY A 29 -7.88 1.01 -0.64
CA GLY A 29 -9.01 1.03 -1.57
C GLY A 29 -10.30 0.46 -0.97
N GLY A 30 -11.43 1.12 -1.27
CA GLY A 30 -12.75 0.71 -0.80
C GLY A 30 -13.23 -0.67 -1.25
N ILE A 31 -12.54 -1.31 -2.20
CA ILE A 31 -12.81 -2.70 -2.62
C ILE A 31 -12.71 -3.71 -1.47
N LEU A 32 -11.88 -3.40 -0.45
CA LEU A 32 -11.70 -4.24 0.73
C LEU A 32 -12.95 -4.29 1.63
N LEU A 33 -13.87 -3.34 1.46
CA LEU A 33 -15.05 -3.28 2.30
C LEU A 33 -15.96 -4.49 2.01
N LYS A 34 -16.13 -5.35 3.02
CA LYS A 34 -16.91 -6.59 2.95
C LYS A 34 -16.37 -7.62 1.94
N SER A 35 -15.08 -7.54 1.59
CA SER A 35 -14.46 -8.51 0.68
C SER A 35 -14.31 -9.91 1.30
N GLY A 36 -14.20 -9.98 2.63
CA GLY A 36 -13.97 -11.24 3.36
C GLY A 36 -12.50 -11.66 3.42
N CYS A 37 -11.58 -10.87 2.86
CA CYS A 37 -10.17 -11.22 2.71
C CYS A 37 -9.34 -11.13 4.01
N GLY A 38 -9.97 -10.79 5.14
CA GLY A 38 -9.27 -10.58 6.41
C GLY A 38 -8.43 -11.78 6.84
N ARG A 39 -8.96 -13.00 6.70
CA ARG A 39 -8.22 -14.24 7.00
C ARG A 39 -7.04 -14.46 6.07
N ASP A 40 -7.23 -14.22 4.78
CA ASP A 40 -6.17 -14.41 3.77
C ASP A 40 -5.04 -13.39 3.96
N ILE A 41 -5.37 -12.15 4.35
CA ILE A 41 -4.39 -11.13 4.72
C ILE A 41 -3.62 -11.57 5.98
N ASP A 42 -4.34 -12.05 7.00
CA ASP A 42 -3.77 -12.48 8.28
C ASP A 42 -2.87 -13.72 8.17
N ALA A 43 -3.08 -14.58 7.18
CA ALA A 43 -2.30 -15.80 6.94
C ALA A 43 -0.86 -15.52 6.47
N ALA A 44 -0.51 -14.28 6.12
CA ALA A 44 0.85 -13.92 5.72
C ALA A 44 1.81 -13.80 6.91
N ASP A 45 3.08 -14.15 6.69
CA ASP A 45 4.15 -13.99 7.70
C ASP A 45 4.33 -12.52 8.10
N PHE A 46 4.09 -11.59 7.17
CA PHE A 46 4.18 -10.16 7.41
C PHE A 46 3.12 -9.37 6.65
N VAL A 47 2.59 -8.30 7.28
CA VAL A 47 1.60 -7.41 6.67
C VAL A 47 2.16 -6.00 6.58
N PHE A 48 2.31 -5.49 5.36
CA PHE A 48 2.60 -4.08 5.10
C PHE A 48 1.27 -3.35 4.93
N SER A 49 1.13 -2.20 5.59
CA SER A 49 -0.03 -1.33 5.39
C SER A 49 0.37 0.13 5.50
N GLU A 50 -0.33 0.98 4.75
CA GLU A 50 -0.21 2.45 4.81
C GLU A 50 -1.13 3.06 5.86
N ASP A 51 -2.02 2.25 6.45
CA ASP A 51 -3.00 2.73 7.40
C ASP A 51 -2.56 2.52 8.84
N ASN A 52 -3.26 3.15 9.77
CA ASN A 52 -3.02 2.92 11.18
C ASN A 52 -3.51 1.53 11.63
N VAL A 53 -2.93 1.04 12.73
CA VAL A 53 -3.22 -0.30 13.28
C VAL A 53 -4.71 -0.48 13.57
N GLU A 54 -5.35 0.56 14.09
CA GLU A 54 -6.77 0.54 14.48
C GLU A 54 -7.69 0.28 13.28
N ARG A 55 -7.47 0.97 12.16
CA ARG A 55 -8.27 0.80 10.94
C ARG A 55 -8.00 -0.55 10.29
N LEU A 56 -6.73 -0.96 10.24
CA LEU A 56 -6.37 -2.28 9.74
C LEU A 56 -7.02 -3.39 10.57
N SER A 57 -7.11 -3.23 11.89
CA SER A 57 -7.74 -4.19 12.80
C SER A 57 -9.24 -4.43 12.55
N ASN A 58 -9.91 -3.56 11.79
CA ASN A 58 -11.31 -3.77 11.38
C ASN A 58 -11.45 -4.65 10.13
N LEU A 59 -10.37 -4.78 9.33
CA LEU A 59 -10.31 -5.71 8.21
C LEU A 59 -9.83 -7.09 8.66
N LEU A 60 -8.90 -7.13 9.62
CA LEU A 60 -8.28 -8.36 10.10
C LEU A 60 -9.22 -9.09 11.05
N THR A 61 -9.36 -10.40 10.82
CA THR A 61 -10.39 -11.21 11.47
C THR A 61 -9.85 -11.88 12.73
N GLU A 62 -8.55 -12.19 12.77
CA GLU A 62 -7.98 -13.09 13.78
C GLU A 62 -6.85 -12.45 14.60
N ARG A 63 -6.11 -11.47 14.07
CA ARG A 63 -4.99 -10.80 14.80
C ARG A 63 -5.31 -9.44 15.42
N ARG A 64 -6.52 -9.28 15.98
CA ARG A 64 -6.90 -8.04 16.67
C ARG A 64 -6.07 -7.88 17.96
N GLY A 65 -4.93 -7.18 17.87
CA GLY A 65 -4.04 -6.89 19.00
C GLY A 65 -2.61 -7.46 18.89
N GLU A 66 -2.31 -8.29 17.89
CA GLU A 66 -0.97 -8.89 17.69
C GLU A 66 -0.18 -8.25 16.53
N LEU A 67 -0.74 -7.19 15.94
CA LEU A 67 -0.15 -6.54 14.77
C LEU A 67 1.02 -5.66 15.18
N SER A 68 2.23 -6.16 14.92
CA SER A 68 3.45 -5.34 14.96
C SER A 68 3.48 -4.41 13.75
N VAL A 69 2.85 -3.23 13.86
CA VAL A 69 2.92 -2.21 12.82
C VAL A 69 4.16 -1.37 13.03
N GLN A 70 5.08 -1.42 12.06
CA GLN A 70 6.24 -0.54 12.04
C GLN A 70 5.95 0.68 11.16
N PRO A 71 5.98 1.92 11.72
CA PRO A 71 5.85 3.11 10.91
C PRO A 71 7.05 3.22 9.97
N LEU A 72 6.76 3.32 8.67
CA LEU A 72 7.79 3.39 7.65
C LEU A 72 8.00 4.85 7.25
N PHE A 73 9.13 5.43 7.64
CA PHE A 73 9.52 6.77 7.21
C PHE A 73 10.34 6.68 5.93
N THR A 74 9.83 7.31 4.87
CA THR A 74 10.40 7.23 3.53
C THR A 74 11.02 8.57 3.13
N PRO A 75 12.35 8.65 2.94
CA PRO A 75 12.96 9.84 2.37
C PRO A 75 12.45 10.06 0.94
N ASN A 76 12.26 11.33 0.55
CA ASN A 76 11.81 11.68 -0.80
C ASN A 76 12.71 11.08 -1.90
N SER A 77 14.02 10.95 -1.66
CA SER A 77 15.00 10.39 -2.61
C SER A 77 14.79 8.91 -2.96
N VAL A 78 13.95 8.19 -2.20
CA VAL A 78 13.63 6.80 -2.48
C VAL A 78 12.55 6.69 -3.57
N PHE A 79 11.65 7.67 -3.68
CA PHE A 79 10.58 7.64 -4.67
C PHE A 79 11.13 7.70 -6.11
N ASP A 80 12.16 8.49 -6.39
CA ASP A 80 12.79 8.56 -7.72
C ASP A 80 13.38 7.20 -8.17
N LYS A 81 13.91 6.43 -7.21
CA LYS A 81 14.46 5.09 -7.48
C LYS A 81 13.37 4.08 -7.75
N VAL A 82 12.27 4.16 -6.98
CA VAL A 82 11.10 3.30 -7.18
C VAL A 82 10.43 3.60 -8.52
N GLU A 83 10.29 4.88 -8.88
CA GLU A 83 9.74 5.28 -10.17
C GLU A 83 10.55 4.68 -11.33
N ARG A 84 11.87 4.85 -11.29
CA ARG A 84 12.76 4.30 -12.31
C ARG A 84 12.61 2.79 -12.45
N PHE A 85 12.61 2.07 -11.33
CA PHE A 85 12.42 0.62 -11.31
C PHE A 85 11.11 0.22 -12.00
N TRP A 86 9.98 0.83 -11.62
CA TRP A 86 8.68 0.47 -12.21
C TRP A 86 8.54 0.87 -13.67
N ARG A 87 9.17 1.97 -14.08
CA ARG A 87 9.26 2.35 -15.49
C ARG A 87 10.00 1.29 -16.31
N GLU A 88 11.14 0.82 -15.81
CA GLU A 88 11.92 -0.24 -16.47
C GLU A 88 11.18 -1.58 -16.52
N GLN A 89 10.49 -1.97 -15.44
CA GLN A 89 9.79 -3.27 -15.38
C GLN A 89 8.53 -3.31 -16.24
N SER A 90 7.79 -2.20 -16.31
CA SER A 90 6.47 -2.18 -16.97
C SER A 90 6.53 -1.64 -18.40
N GLY A 91 7.58 -0.90 -18.76
CA GLY A 91 7.65 -0.16 -20.02
C GLY A 91 6.73 1.07 -20.10
N TYR A 92 6.07 1.45 -18.99
CA TYR A 92 5.19 2.62 -18.92
C TYR A 92 5.83 3.76 -18.13
N GLU A 93 5.58 4.99 -18.57
CA GLU A 93 5.97 6.20 -17.85
C GLU A 93 4.79 6.69 -16.99
N LEU A 94 5.07 7.11 -15.75
CA LEU A 94 4.05 7.70 -14.90
C LEU A 94 3.59 9.03 -15.48
N SER A 95 2.27 9.20 -15.58
CA SER A 95 1.67 10.50 -15.88
C SER A 95 1.44 11.37 -14.63
N GLU A 96 2.00 10.94 -13.48
CA GLU A 96 1.97 11.66 -12.21
C GLU A 96 3.38 12.09 -11.82
N ALA A 97 3.49 13.24 -11.13
CA ALA A 97 4.76 13.78 -10.66
C ALA A 97 5.40 12.96 -9.52
N ARG A 98 4.66 12.01 -8.93
CA ARG A 98 5.07 11.25 -7.74
C ARG A 98 4.48 9.85 -7.74
N VAL A 99 5.32 8.86 -7.42
CA VAL A 99 4.91 7.49 -7.11
C VAL A 99 3.99 7.45 -5.89
N SER A 100 2.95 6.61 -5.90
CA SER A 100 2.11 6.39 -4.73
C SER A 100 2.87 5.67 -3.62
N SER A 101 2.58 6.01 -2.37
CA SER A 101 3.19 5.38 -1.19
C SER A 101 2.98 3.86 -1.18
N GLY A 102 1.87 3.37 -1.74
CA GLY A 102 1.60 1.94 -1.77
C GLY A 102 2.43 1.20 -2.81
N LEU A 103 2.80 1.84 -3.93
CA LEU A 103 3.76 1.26 -4.87
C LEU A 103 5.15 1.16 -4.25
N TYR A 104 5.52 2.14 -3.42
CA TYR A 104 6.74 2.04 -2.62
C TYR A 104 6.70 0.87 -1.61
N LEU A 105 5.58 0.66 -0.89
CA LEU A 105 5.44 -0.49 0.00
C LEU A 105 5.58 -1.82 -0.72
N VAL A 106 5.02 -1.92 -1.93
CA VAL A 106 5.18 -3.13 -2.73
C VAL A 106 6.65 -3.33 -3.14
N THR A 107 7.36 -2.28 -3.54
CA THR A 107 8.81 -2.38 -3.80
C THR A 107 9.59 -2.83 -2.57
N LEU A 108 9.24 -2.33 -1.38
CA LEU A 108 9.87 -2.80 -0.14
C LEU A 108 9.57 -4.28 0.13
N ALA A 109 8.31 -4.70 -0.01
CA ALA A 109 7.89 -6.08 0.19
C ALA A 109 8.63 -7.02 -0.78
N LEU A 110 8.74 -6.66 -2.06
CA LEU A 110 9.49 -7.43 -3.06
C LEU A 110 10.98 -7.57 -2.70
N SER A 111 11.56 -6.64 -1.94
CA SER A 111 12.97 -6.72 -1.53
C SER A 111 13.23 -7.67 -0.36
N ILE A 112 12.19 -8.04 0.41
CA ILE A 112 12.34 -8.84 1.65
C ILE A 112 11.42 -10.07 1.73
N CYS A 113 10.50 -10.27 0.79
CA CYS A 113 9.54 -11.37 0.79
C CYS A 113 9.73 -12.27 -0.41
N GLN A 114 9.49 -13.58 -0.25
CA GLN A 114 9.55 -14.54 -1.37
C GLN A 114 8.27 -14.48 -2.22
N GLN A 115 7.12 -14.39 -1.57
CA GLN A 115 5.81 -14.20 -2.20
C GLN A 115 5.15 -12.94 -1.64
N VAL A 116 4.62 -12.11 -2.55
CA VAL A 116 3.88 -10.89 -2.20
C VAL A 116 2.47 -10.99 -2.77
N THR A 117 1.47 -10.74 -1.93
CA THR A 117 0.06 -10.60 -2.32
C THR A 117 -0.40 -9.19 -2.01
N VAL A 118 -1.07 -8.56 -2.97
CA VAL A 118 -1.43 -7.14 -2.92
C VAL A 118 -2.95 -7.01 -2.85
N TYR A 119 -3.45 -6.27 -1.85
CA TYR A 119 -4.87 -6.10 -1.54
C TYR A 119 -5.27 -4.62 -1.51
N GLY A 120 -6.45 -4.28 -2.01
CA GLY A 120 -6.98 -2.91 -1.90
C GLY A 120 -6.38 -1.90 -2.88
N PHE A 121 -5.61 -2.35 -3.87
CA PHE A 121 -5.04 -1.53 -4.95
C PHE A 121 -5.94 -1.57 -6.19
N TYR A 122 -7.11 -0.95 -6.07
CA TYR A 122 -8.14 -1.01 -7.12
C TYR A 122 -8.40 0.37 -7.73
N PRO A 123 -8.10 0.58 -9.02
CA PRO A 123 -8.11 1.91 -9.63
C PRO A 123 -9.50 2.40 -10.07
N SER A 124 -10.57 1.62 -9.82
CA SER A 124 -11.94 1.95 -10.24
C SER A 124 -12.82 2.29 -9.04
N HIS A 125 -13.74 3.24 -9.26
CA HIS A 125 -14.79 3.60 -8.30
C HIS A 125 -16.02 2.69 -8.40
N VAL A 126 -16.00 1.73 -9.32
CA VAL A 126 -17.05 0.72 -9.51
C VAL A 126 -16.42 -0.65 -9.38
N SER A 127 -16.98 -1.48 -8.50
CA SER A 127 -16.54 -2.85 -8.28
C SER A 127 -16.82 -3.75 -9.49
N PRO A 128 -16.20 -4.94 -9.57
CA PRO A 128 -16.56 -5.97 -10.56
C PRO A 128 -18.06 -6.34 -10.53
N TRP A 129 -18.73 -6.13 -9.40
CA TRP A 129 -20.16 -6.39 -9.19
C TRP A 129 -21.05 -5.17 -9.47
N LYS A 130 -20.54 -4.14 -10.15
CA LYS A 130 -21.26 -2.92 -10.54
C LYS A 130 -21.78 -2.09 -9.37
N SER A 131 -21.22 -2.25 -8.17
CA SER A 131 -21.50 -1.41 -7.02
C SER A 131 -20.51 -0.26 -6.93
N TYR A 132 -20.98 0.91 -6.49
CA TYR A 132 -20.10 2.05 -6.22
C TYR A 132 -19.23 1.77 -5.00
N LEU A 133 -17.93 2.01 -5.16
CA LEU A 133 -16.93 1.86 -4.11
C LEU A 133 -16.64 3.20 -3.44
N ARG A 134 -16.27 3.13 -2.17
CA ARG A 134 -15.69 4.26 -1.44
C ARG A 134 -14.24 4.49 -1.90
N TYR A 135 -13.73 5.71 -1.73
CA TYR A 135 -12.31 5.97 -2.01
C TYR A 135 -11.42 5.14 -1.08
N HIS A 136 -11.65 5.28 0.23
CA HIS A 136 -11.02 4.45 1.25
C HIS A 136 -12.03 3.53 1.95
N TYR A 137 -11.61 2.33 2.33
CA TYR A 137 -12.48 1.36 3.02
C TYR A 137 -13.01 1.87 4.37
N TYR A 138 -12.26 2.73 5.05
CA TYR A 138 -12.65 3.35 6.33
C TYR A 138 -13.36 4.71 6.18
N SER A 139 -13.34 5.30 4.99
CA SER A 139 -13.92 6.63 4.80
C SER A 139 -15.45 6.54 4.73
N PRO A 140 -16.20 7.51 5.29
CA PRO A 140 -17.62 7.63 5.03
C PRO A 140 -17.90 8.25 3.65
N TYR A 141 -16.89 8.84 3.00
CA TYR A 141 -17.05 9.60 1.76
C TYR A 141 -16.93 8.71 0.52
N SER A 142 -17.78 9.00 -0.47
CA SER A 142 -17.71 8.36 -1.79
C SER A 142 -16.48 8.86 -2.57
N PHE A 143 -16.06 8.09 -3.58
CA PHE A 143 -14.96 8.45 -4.49
C PHE A 143 -15.09 9.88 -5.05
N PHE A 144 -16.32 10.35 -5.29
CA PHE A 144 -16.63 11.64 -5.89
C PHE A 144 -16.54 12.83 -4.92
N SER A 145 -16.71 12.60 -3.61
CA SER A 145 -16.60 13.65 -2.59
C SER A 145 -15.14 14.12 -2.40
N PHE A 146 -14.17 13.28 -2.77
CA PHE A 146 -12.75 13.53 -2.58
C PHE A 146 -12.12 14.37 -3.70
N LYS A 147 -12.68 14.35 -4.91
CA LYS A 147 -12.21 15.17 -6.04
C LYS A 147 -12.36 16.69 -5.80
N GLN A 148 -13.09 17.09 -4.75
CA GLN A 148 -13.41 18.49 -4.43
C GLN A 148 -12.55 19.14 -3.33
N ILE A 149 -11.70 18.41 -2.60
CA ILE A 149 -11.00 18.96 -1.42
C ILE A 149 -9.49 19.11 -1.70
N GLY A 150 -9.10 20.22 -2.32
CA GLY A 150 -7.81 20.88 -2.06
C GLY A 150 -6.71 20.83 -3.16
N PRO A 151 -5.71 21.73 -3.06
CA PRO A 151 -4.66 21.97 -4.07
C PRO A 151 -3.53 20.93 -4.12
N TRP A 152 -3.63 19.86 -3.33
CA TRP A 152 -2.67 18.74 -3.29
C TRP A 152 -3.29 17.49 -3.88
N GLY A 153 -3.76 17.61 -5.13
CA GLY A 153 -4.56 16.62 -5.85
C GLY A 153 -4.26 15.18 -5.47
N ILE A 154 -5.31 14.46 -5.10
CA ILE A 154 -5.27 13.03 -4.77
C ILE A 154 -4.54 12.29 -5.88
N HIS A 155 -3.60 11.42 -5.52
CA HIS A 155 -2.96 10.48 -6.44
C HIS A 155 -4.02 9.73 -7.23
N ASP A 156 -4.05 9.94 -8.55
CA ASP A 156 -4.94 9.28 -9.47
C ASP A 156 -4.46 7.84 -9.65
N MET A 157 -5.04 6.93 -8.88
CA MET A 157 -4.77 5.50 -8.98
C MET A 157 -5.07 4.94 -10.38
N GLY A 158 -5.92 5.63 -11.17
CA GLY A 158 -6.13 5.32 -12.59
C GLY A 158 -4.90 5.59 -13.45
N ARG A 159 -4.08 6.59 -13.11
CA ARG A 159 -2.81 6.89 -13.79
C ARG A 159 -1.68 5.95 -13.41
N SER A 160 -1.69 5.41 -12.18
CA SER A 160 -0.77 4.34 -11.76
C SER A 160 -1.28 2.93 -12.08
N SER A 161 -2.49 2.81 -12.63
CA SER A 161 -3.14 1.55 -13.05
C SER A 161 -2.25 0.61 -13.87
N PRO A 162 -1.41 1.08 -14.82
CA PRO A 162 -0.54 0.18 -15.58
C PRO A 162 0.39 -0.66 -14.71
N TYR A 163 0.87 -0.13 -13.58
CA TYR A 163 1.72 -0.88 -12.65
C TYR A 163 0.92 -1.90 -11.84
N TRP A 164 -0.32 -1.58 -11.50
CA TRP A 164 -1.22 -2.48 -10.78
C TRP A 164 -1.67 -3.66 -11.63
N LYS A 165 -1.70 -3.52 -12.96
CA LYS A 165 -1.97 -4.62 -13.90
C LYS A 165 -0.88 -5.69 -13.91
N THR A 166 0.35 -5.36 -13.50
CA THR A 166 1.45 -6.33 -13.36
C THR A 166 1.21 -7.29 -12.20
N PHE A 167 0.40 -6.90 -11.22
CA PHE A 167 0.07 -7.74 -10.08
C PHE A 167 -1.24 -8.48 -10.33
N THR A 168 -1.27 -9.75 -9.94
CA THR A 168 -2.55 -10.44 -9.74
C THR A 168 -3.20 -9.79 -8.51
N ALA A 169 -4.12 -8.85 -8.75
CA ALA A 169 -4.94 -8.31 -7.69
C ALA A 169 -5.81 -9.44 -7.13
N VAL A 170 -5.54 -9.83 -5.88
CA VAL A 170 -6.51 -10.57 -5.08
C VAL A 170 -7.45 -9.49 -4.52
N MET A 171 -8.75 -9.67 -4.73
CA MET A 171 -9.78 -8.69 -4.33
C MET A 171 -9.64 -8.30 -2.86
#